data_AF-A0A151QWE4-F1
#
_entry.id   AF-A0A151QWE4-F1
#
_cell.length_a   1.000
_cell.length_b   1.000
_cell.length_c   1.000
_cell.angle_alpha   90.00
_cell.angle_beta   90.00
_cell.angle_gamma   90.00
#
_symmetry.space_group_name_H-M   'P 1'
#
loop_
_entity.id
_entity.type
_entity.pdbx_description
1 polymer ?
#
loop_
_entity_poly.entity_id
_entity_poly.type
_entity_poly.pdbx_seq_one_letter_code
_entity_poly.pdbx_strand_id
1 'polypeptide(L)'
;VFRPFLEINVIRRTHRICESSASKFIRLEPCRPDELVYMGSSSDPPHFYVYQCFFRDLGVCLPFTQFECDFLNFINSDPFQLHPNSWGFLRAFQVLCSVLGIEVSLPVFLHFY
;
A
#
# COMPACT_ATOMS: atom_id res chain seq x y z
N VAL A 1 -13.47 6.89 17.41
CA VAL A 1 -12.55 7.94 16.94
C VAL A 1 -11.12 7.49 17.26
N PHE A 2 -10.48 6.78 16.34
CA PHE A 2 -9.06 6.41 16.49
C PHE A 2 -8.21 7.65 16.18
N ARG A 3 -7.17 7.92 16.99
CA ARG A 3 -6.20 9.03 16.81
C ARG A 3 -4.90 8.47 16.22
N PRO A 4 -4.73 8.40 14.89
CA PRO A 4 -3.61 7.67 14.27
C PRO A 4 -2.25 8.35 14.50
N PHE A 5 -2.26 9.67 14.66
CA PHE A 5 -1.04 10.45 14.86
C PHE A 5 -0.40 10.28 16.25
N LEU A 6 -1.16 9.85 17.26
CA LEU A 6 -0.61 9.69 18.60
C LEU A 6 0.27 8.43 18.68
N GLU A 7 -0.12 7.34 18.01
CA GLU A 7 0.65 6.09 18.00
C GLU A 7 1.92 6.16 17.15
N ILE A 8 1.89 6.80 15.97
CA ILE A 8 3.08 6.93 15.12
C ILE A 8 4.19 7.72 15.83
N ASN A 9 3.83 8.79 16.55
CA ASN A 9 4.81 9.57 17.30
C ASN A 9 5.35 8.81 18.52
N VAL A 10 4.52 7.99 19.17
CA VAL A 10 4.96 7.11 20.25
C VAL A 10 5.89 6.02 19.70
N ILE A 11 5.54 5.35 18.60
CA ILE A 11 6.40 4.33 17.95
C ILE A 11 7.72 4.95 17.50
N ARG A 12 7.70 6.12 16.85
CA ARG A 12 8.92 6.84 16.45
C ARG A 12 9.82 7.18 17.63
N ARG A 13 9.25 7.64 18.76
CA ARG A 13 10.01 7.91 19.99
C ARG A 13 10.53 6.64 20.65
N THR A 14 9.69 5.62 20.78
CA THR A 14 10.03 4.35 21.44
C THR A 14 11.10 3.59 20.65
N HIS A 15 11.05 3.63 19.31
CA HIS A 15 11.98 2.90 18.44
C HIS A 15 13.07 3.80 17.83
N ARG A 16 13.10 5.10 18.19
CA ARG A 16 14.04 6.11 17.68
C ARG A 16 14.19 6.12 16.16
N ILE A 17 13.10 5.80 15.46
CA ILE A 17 13.08 5.71 14.01
C ILE A 17 13.23 7.14 13.49
N CYS A 18 14.35 7.42 12.82
CA CYS A 18 14.83 8.73 12.33
C CYS A 18 15.66 9.61 13.29
N GLU A 19 16.17 9.11 14.43
CA GLU A 19 17.28 9.83 15.07
C GLU A 19 18.55 9.72 14.21
N SER A 20 19.29 10.82 14.02
CA SER A 20 20.59 10.81 13.31
C SER A 20 21.63 9.89 13.98
N SER A 21 21.47 9.62 15.28
CA SER A 21 22.25 8.64 16.02
C SER A 21 21.83 7.20 15.71
N ALA A 22 20.61 6.96 15.24
CA ALA A 22 20.07 5.64 14.88
C ALA A 22 20.33 5.29 13.42
N SER A 23 20.41 6.29 12.52
CA SER A 23 20.65 6.07 11.10
C SER A 23 21.98 5.34 10.80
N LYS A 24 23.01 5.55 11.63
CA LYS A 24 24.30 4.82 11.53
C LYS A 24 24.18 3.30 11.77
N PHE A 25 23.06 2.84 12.34
CA PHE A 25 22.78 1.43 12.57
C PHE A 25 21.79 0.84 11.55
N ILE A 26 21.23 1.67 10.65
CA ILE A 26 20.31 1.23 9.60
C ILE A 26 21.12 1.07 8.32
N ARG A 27 21.26 -0.17 7.86
CA ARG A 27 21.90 -0.49 6.59
C ARG A 27 20.80 -0.84 5.58
N LEU A 28 20.61 0.05 4.61
CA LEU A 28 19.68 -0.18 3.49
C LEU A 28 20.45 -0.91 2.40
N GLU A 29 20.08 -2.14 2.13
CA GLU A 29 20.59 -2.92 1.00
C GLU A 29 19.45 -3.14 0.01
N PRO A 30 19.70 -3.08 -1.30
CA PRO A 30 18.69 -3.46 -2.29
C PRO A 30 18.34 -4.94 -2.12
N CYS A 31 17.04 -5.26 -2.12
CA CYS A 31 16.60 -6.65 -2.15
C CYS A 31 17.17 -7.35 -3.39
N ARG A 32 17.64 -8.58 -3.19
CA ARG A 32 18.07 -9.42 -4.31
C ARG A 32 16.86 -9.91 -5.09
N PRO A 33 17.01 -10.25 -6.38
CA PRO A 33 15.89 -10.74 -7.19
C PRO A 33 15.21 -12.01 -6.64
N ASP A 34 15.94 -12.80 -5.85
CA ASP A 34 15.50 -14.02 -5.18
C ASP A 34 15.00 -13.82 -3.75
N GLU A 35 15.12 -12.61 -3.19
CA GLU A 35 14.61 -12.28 -1.86
C GLU A 35 13.13 -11.91 -1.93
N LEU A 36 12.31 -12.64 -1.17
CA LEU A 36 10.90 -12.29 -1.02
C LEU A 36 10.78 -11.04 -0.14
N VAL A 37 10.10 -10.02 -0.67
CA VAL A 37 9.74 -8.81 0.10
C VAL A 37 8.79 -9.14 1.26
N TYR A 38 8.12 -10.29 1.18
CA TYR A 38 7.27 -10.84 2.22
C TYR A 38 7.88 -12.13 2.79
N MET A 39 8.22 -12.11 4.08
CA MET A 39 8.47 -13.33 4.85
C MET A 39 7.11 -13.94 5.21
N GLY A 40 6.64 -14.87 4.38
CA GLY A 40 5.50 -15.71 4.70
C GLY A 40 5.66 -16.33 6.08
N SER A 41 4.69 -16.11 6.96
CA SER A 41 4.60 -16.87 8.19
C SER A 41 4.39 -18.34 7.86
N SER A 42 5.06 -19.25 8.55
CA SER A 42 4.86 -20.71 8.42
C SER A 42 3.51 -21.19 8.98
N SER A 43 2.58 -20.28 9.24
CA SER A 43 1.27 -20.57 9.79
C SER A 43 0.27 -20.94 8.70
N ASP A 44 -0.59 -21.89 9.04
CA ASP A 44 -1.74 -22.31 8.23
C ASP A 44 -3.03 -21.78 8.90
N PRO A 45 -3.93 -21.07 8.19
CA PRO A 45 -3.88 -20.73 6.77
C PRO A 45 -2.86 -19.64 6.42
N PRO A 46 -2.38 -19.61 5.16
CA PRO A 46 -1.52 -18.55 4.68
C PRO A 46 -2.23 -17.20 4.84
N HIS A 47 -1.51 -16.24 5.39
CA HIS A 47 -1.98 -14.87 5.57
C HIS A 47 -0.95 -13.88 5.02
N PHE A 48 -1.35 -12.63 4.94
CA PHE A 48 -0.49 -11.49 4.59
C PHE A 48 -0.86 -10.29 5.46
N TYR A 49 0.06 -9.34 5.58
CA TYR A 49 -0.20 -8.08 6.26
C TYR A 49 -0.59 -7.01 5.26
N VAL A 50 -1.55 -6.17 5.64
CA VAL A 50 -2.05 -5.06 4.83
C VAL A 50 -2.42 -3.91 5.74
N TYR A 51 -2.31 -2.69 5.24
CA TYR A 51 -2.74 -1.52 6.00
C TYR A 51 -4.24 -1.57 6.26
N GLN A 52 -4.63 -1.50 7.53
CA GLN A 52 -6.03 -1.52 7.95
C GLN A 52 -6.87 -0.43 7.25
N CYS A 53 -6.27 0.71 6.91
CA CYS A 53 -6.95 1.81 6.23
C CYS A 53 -7.43 1.46 4.81
N PHE A 54 -6.87 0.43 4.16
CA PHE A 54 -7.33 0.02 2.82
C PHE A 54 -8.80 -0.38 2.86
N PHE A 55 -9.17 -1.26 3.79
CA PHE A 55 -10.56 -1.71 3.93
C PHE A 55 -11.43 -0.67 4.63
N ARG A 56 -10.92 -0.11 5.73
CA ARG A 56 -11.73 0.77 6.60
C ARG A 56 -12.01 2.13 5.96
N ASP A 57 -10.97 2.77 5.43
CA ASP A 57 -11.02 4.18 5.03
C ASP A 57 -11.12 4.34 3.51
N LEU A 58 -10.44 3.45 2.76
CA LEU A 58 -10.43 3.50 1.29
C LEU A 58 -11.50 2.60 0.65
N GLY A 59 -12.16 1.72 1.42
CA GLY A 59 -13.21 0.84 0.91
C GLY A 59 -12.73 -0.15 -0.15
N VAL A 60 -11.44 -0.50 -0.14
CA VAL A 60 -10.89 -1.56 -1.00
C VAL A 60 -11.55 -2.87 -0.61
N CYS A 61 -11.94 -3.69 -1.59
CA CYS A 61 -12.60 -4.98 -1.38
C CYS A 61 -11.78 -6.11 -2.03
N LEU A 62 -11.90 -7.32 -1.49
CA LEU A 62 -11.35 -8.53 -2.10
C LEU A 62 -12.48 -9.40 -2.70
N PRO A 63 -12.22 -10.09 -3.84
CA PRO A 63 -11.01 -10.00 -4.65
C PRO A 63 -10.88 -8.61 -5.31
N PHE A 64 -9.66 -8.21 -5.63
CA PHE A 64 -9.41 -6.94 -6.32
C PHE A 64 -10.15 -6.89 -7.66
N THR A 65 -10.53 -5.69 -8.07
CA THR A 65 -11.13 -5.45 -9.39
C THR A 65 -10.10 -5.67 -10.50
N GLN A 66 -10.57 -5.95 -11.73
CA GLN A 66 -9.67 -6.13 -12.87
C GLN A 66 -8.75 -4.92 -13.07
N PHE A 67 -9.28 -3.71 -12.94
CA PHE A 67 -8.51 -2.47 -13.03
C PHE A 67 -7.39 -2.40 -11.97
N GLU A 68 -7.67 -2.76 -10.71
CA GLU A 68 -6.66 -2.77 -9.65
C GLU A 68 -5.57 -3.80 -9.94
N CYS A 69 -5.95 -5.00 -10.39
CA CYS A 69 -4.99 -6.01 -10.83
C CYS A 69 -4.12 -5.51 -11.99
N ASP A 70 -4.71 -4.89 -13.00
CA ASP A 70 -3.99 -4.35 -14.16
C ASP A 70 -3.00 -3.26 -13.75
N PHE A 71 -3.42 -2.36 -12.84
CA PHE A 71 -2.55 -1.34 -12.28
C PHE A 71 -1.37 -1.93 -11.51
N LEU A 72 -1.62 -2.87 -10.59
CA LEU A 72 -0.59 -3.53 -9.79
C LEU A 72 0.41 -4.30 -10.67
N ASN A 73 -0.08 -4.99 -11.69
CA ASN A 73 0.75 -5.66 -12.68
C ASN A 73 1.59 -4.66 -13.49
N PHE A 74 1.01 -3.53 -13.89
CA PHE A 74 1.72 -2.49 -14.63
C PHE A 74 2.90 -1.90 -13.84
N ILE A 75 2.70 -1.61 -12.55
CA ILE A 75 3.78 -1.12 -11.68
C ILE A 75 4.65 -2.24 -11.10
N ASN A 76 4.39 -3.50 -11.48
CA ASN A 76 5.06 -4.70 -10.98
C ASN A 76 5.19 -4.68 -9.45
N SER A 77 4.11 -4.33 -8.75
CA SER A 77 4.08 -4.21 -7.29
C SER A 77 2.97 -5.05 -6.70
N ASP A 78 3.26 -5.64 -5.56
CA ASP A 78 2.26 -6.32 -4.75
C ASP A 78 1.33 -5.28 -4.08
N PRO A 79 0.01 -5.57 -3.93
CA PRO A 79 -0.94 -4.65 -3.30
C PRO A 79 -0.48 -4.11 -1.94
N PHE A 80 0.27 -4.88 -1.16
CA PHE A 80 0.75 -4.53 0.18
C PHE A 80 1.99 -3.62 0.16
N GLN A 81 2.72 -3.58 -0.96
CA GLN A 81 3.86 -2.68 -1.14
C GLN A 81 3.42 -1.25 -1.46
N LEU A 82 2.20 -1.09 -1.97
CA LEU A 82 1.68 0.20 -2.36
C LEU A 82 1.27 1.02 -1.11
N HIS A 83 1.84 2.21 -0.96
CA HIS A 83 1.54 3.09 0.18
C HIS A 83 0.05 3.45 0.22
N PRO A 84 -0.59 3.60 1.41
CA PRO A 84 -1.99 4.00 1.54
C PRO A 84 -2.41 5.21 0.70
N ASN A 85 -1.55 6.21 0.57
CA ASN A 85 -1.84 7.37 -0.27
C ASN A 85 -1.99 7.00 -1.76
N SER A 86 -1.16 6.08 -2.26
CA SER A 86 -1.22 5.63 -3.64
C SER A 86 -2.51 4.84 -3.92
N TRP A 87 -2.93 3.99 -2.98
CA TRP A 87 -4.27 3.39 -3.03
C TRP A 87 -5.40 4.42 -2.97
N GLY A 88 -5.21 5.49 -2.19
CA GLY A 88 -6.14 6.62 -2.13
C GLY A 88 -6.36 7.28 -3.50
N PHE A 89 -5.30 7.48 -4.28
CA PHE A 89 -5.41 7.99 -5.65
C PHE A 89 -6.18 7.03 -6.56
N LEU A 90 -5.87 5.73 -6.49
CA LEU A 90 -6.55 4.70 -7.28
C LEU A 90 -8.06 4.69 -6.98
N ARG A 91 -8.43 4.77 -5.70
CA ARG A 91 -9.83 4.83 -5.28
C ARG A 91 -10.52 6.13 -5.69
N ALA A 92 -9.86 7.28 -5.51
CA ALA A 92 -10.40 8.57 -5.92
C ALA A 92 -10.70 8.60 -7.43
N PHE A 93 -9.82 8.02 -8.24
CA PHE A 93 -10.01 7.87 -9.67
C PHE A 93 -11.21 6.98 -10.03
N GLN A 94 -11.34 5.81 -9.39
CA GLN A 94 -12.52 4.95 -9.58
C GLN A 94 -13.84 5.68 -9.24
N VAL A 95 -13.87 6.47 -8.16
CA VAL A 95 -15.04 7.31 -7.81
C VAL A 95 -15.30 8.35 -8.90
N LEU A 96 -14.26 9.04 -9.36
CA LEU A 96 -14.38 10.05 -10.42
C LEU A 96 -14.96 9.44 -11.71
N CYS A 97 -14.42 8.31 -12.17
CA CYS A 97 -14.93 7.58 -13.33
C CYS A 97 -16.41 7.22 -13.16
N SER A 98 -16.79 6.73 -11.97
CA SER A 98 -18.20 6.40 -11.66
C SER A 98 -19.12 7.62 -11.72
N VAL A 99 -18.67 8.79 -11.24
CA VAL A 99 -19.45 10.05 -11.29
C VAL A 99 -19.58 10.56 -12.72
N LEU A 100 -18.54 10.40 -13.53
CA LEU A 100 -18.51 10.85 -14.93
C LEU A 100 -19.16 9.85 -15.91
N GLY A 101 -19.51 8.64 -15.46
CA GLY A 101 -20.02 7.58 -16.34
C GLY A 101 -18.96 7.03 -17.31
N ILE A 102 -17.67 7.14 -16.95
CA ILE A 102 -16.55 6.65 -17.74
C ILE A 102 -16.14 5.27 -17.19
N GLU A 103 -15.85 4.33 -18.10
CA GLU A 103 -15.30 3.04 -17.71
C GLU A 103 -13.89 3.20 -17.12
N VAL A 104 -13.69 2.65 -15.93
CA VAL A 104 -12.37 2.66 -15.28
C VAL A 104 -11.44 1.67 -15.99
N SER A 105 -10.27 2.14 -16.42
CA SER A 105 -9.27 1.29 -17.06
C SER A 105 -7.87 1.86 -16.88
N LEU A 106 -6.86 0.99 -17.00
CA LEU A 106 -5.46 1.38 -16.88
C LEU A 106 -5.05 2.48 -17.89
N PRO A 107 -5.43 2.42 -19.19
CA PRO A 107 -5.09 3.49 -20.13
C PRO A 107 -5.68 4.85 -19.75
N VAL A 108 -6.92 4.88 -19.25
CA VAL A 108 -7.57 6.13 -18.83
C VAL A 108 -6.89 6.67 -17.56
N PHE A 109 -6.51 5.79 -16.63
CA PHE A 109 -5.76 6.18 -15.43
C PHE A 109 -4.41 6.82 -15.80
N LEU A 110 -3.63 6.17 -16.67
CA LEU A 110 -2.32 6.66 -17.12
C LEU A 110 -2.41 7.92 -18.00
N HIS A 111 -3.58 8.22 -18.57
CA HIS A 111 -3.81 9.48 -19.24
C HIS A 111 -4.12 10.62 -18.26
N PHE A 112 -4.75 10.30 -17.13
CA PHE A 112 -5.18 11.27 -16.13
C PHE A 112 -4.04 11.69 -15.17
N TYR A 113 -3.17 10.76 -14.78
CA TYR A 113 -2.02 10.98 -13.89
C TYR A 113 -0.69 10.91 -14.66
#